data_AF-A0A7S4D520-F1
#
_entry.id   AF-A0A7S4D520-F1
#
_cell.length_a   1.000
_cell.length_b   1.000
_cell.length_c   1.000
_cell.angle_alpha   90.00
_cell.angle_beta   90.00
_cell.angle_gamma   90.00
#
_symmetry.space_group_name_H-M   'P 1'
#
loop_
_entity.id
_entity.type
_entity.pdbx_description
1 polymer ?
#
loop_
_entity_poly.entity_id
_entity_poly.type
_entity_poly.pdbx_seq_one_letter_code
_entity_poly.pdbx_strand_id
1 'polypeptide(L)'
;EGHRREAAAAAELAAAARSSGLDPEALAALPEDMRQEVLAQEAAERDRQRRRAEENEAPADPARAQEMDNASFVASLDPQLRREVLLTADAEFLRSLPPDLVAEANLLRERATRSLHHHHHPH
;
A
#
# COMPACT_ATOMS: atom_id res chain seq x y z
N GLU A 1 -4.28 -46.43 20.84
CA GLU A 1 -3.98 -45.09 21.38
C GLU A 1 -3.42 -44.08 20.35
N GLY A 2 -3.26 -44.45 19.06
CA GLY A 2 -2.70 -43.56 18.02
C GLY A 2 -3.62 -42.44 17.52
N HIS A 3 -4.91 -42.70 17.33
CA HIS A 3 -5.81 -41.73 16.65
C HIS A 3 -6.05 -40.41 17.40
N ARG A 4 -5.91 -40.37 18.74
CA ARG A 4 -6.06 -39.11 19.48
C ARG A 4 -4.85 -38.17 19.32
N ARG A 5 -3.67 -38.71 18.98
CA ARG A 5 -2.48 -37.89 18.73
C ARG A 5 -2.49 -37.27 17.33
N GLU A 6 -2.99 -37.98 16.33
CA GLU A 6 -3.17 -37.45 14.97
C GLU A 6 -4.20 -36.31 14.91
N ALA A 7 -5.32 -36.43 15.63
CA ALA A 7 -6.34 -35.38 15.67
C ALA A 7 -5.81 -34.08 16.31
N ALA A 8 -4.93 -34.19 17.31
CA ALA A 8 -4.29 -33.03 17.94
C ALA A 8 -3.29 -32.35 17.00
N ALA A 9 -2.48 -33.13 16.27
CA ALA A 9 -1.54 -32.60 15.29
C ALA A 9 -2.25 -31.92 14.11
N ALA A 10 -3.35 -32.49 13.63
CA ALA A 10 -4.18 -31.90 12.58
C ALA A 10 -4.84 -30.58 13.02
N ALA A 11 -5.25 -30.48 14.28
CA ALA A 11 -5.83 -29.24 14.83
C ALA A 11 -4.79 -28.11 14.94
N GLU A 12 -3.57 -28.42 15.34
CA GLU A 12 -2.47 -27.44 15.42
C GLU A 12 -2.07 -26.95 14.02
N LEU A 13 -1.99 -27.87 13.06
CA LEU A 13 -1.79 -27.57 11.64
C LEU A 13 -2.92 -26.72 11.05
N ALA A 14 -4.18 -27.02 11.39
CA ALA A 14 -5.33 -26.25 10.95
C ALA A 14 -5.34 -24.82 11.52
N ALA A 15 -4.87 -24.64 12.76
CA ALA A 15 -4.71 -23.32 13.36
C ALA A 15 -3.59 -22.52 12.66
N ALA A 16 -2.45 -23.17 12.38
CA ALA A 16 -1.35 -22.56 11.63
C ALA A 16 -1.75 -22.19 10.19
N ALA A 17 -2.50 -23.07 9.52
CA ALA A 17 -3.07 -22.85 8.19
C ALA A 17 -4.00 -21.62 8.19
N ARG A 18 -4.97 -21.58 9.11
CA ARG A 18 -5.89 -20.44 9.25
C ARG A 18 -5.17 -19.12 9.54
N SER A 19 -4.12 -19.16 10.35
CA SER A 19 -3.31 -17.96 10.63
C SER A 19 -2.53 -17.46 9.41
N SER A 20 -2.26 -18.34 8.45
CA SER A 20 -1.57 -18.02 7.19
C SER A 20 -2.54 -17.76 6.03
N GLY A 21 -3.86 -17.85 6.25
CA GLY A 21 -4.87 -17.69 5.20
C GLY A 21 -5.14 -18.95 4.36
N LEU A 22 -4.53 -20.08 4.73
CA LEU A 22 -4.68 -21.37 4.04
C LEU A 22 -5.94 -22.10 4.53
N ASP A 23 -6.60 -22.78 3.60
CA ASP A 23 -7.79 -23.58 3.92
C ASP A 23 -7.39 -24.88 4.64
N PRO A 24 -7.84 -25.10 5.88
CA PRO A 24 -7.41 -26.25 6.68
C PRO A 24 -8.00 -27.57 6.19
N GLU A 25 -9.18 -27.56 5.54
CA GLU A 25 -9.79 -28.77 4.98
C GLU A 25 -9.03 -29.21 3.73
N ALA A 26 -8.64 -28.25 2.87
CA ALA A 26 -7.81 -28.52 1.70
C ALA A 26 -6.44 -29.07 2.10
N LEU A 27 -5.77 -28.46 3.09
CA LEU A 27 -4.49 -28.97 3.59
C LEU A 27 -4.63 -30.34 4.23
N ALA A 28 -5.66 -30.60 5.03
CA ALA A 28 -5.84 -31.90 5.68
C ALA A 28 -6.09 -33.04 4.69
N ALA A 29 -6.75 -32.75 3.55
CA ALA A 29 -6.99 -33.70 2.47
C ALA A 29 -5.73 -34.01 1.64
N LEU A 30 -4.68 -33.19 1.74
CA LEU A 30 -3.42 -33.43 1.05
C LEU A 30 -2.58 -34.51 1.76
N PRO A 31 -1.82 -35.30 0.98
CA PRO A 31 -0.78 -36.19 1.51
C PRO A 31 0.20 -35.44 2.41
N GLU A 32 0.75 -36.15 3.39
CA GLU A 32 1.62 -35.58 4.43
C GLU A 32 2.83 -34.84 3.87
N ASP A 33 3.45 -35.39 2.82
CA ASP A 33 4.59 -34.81 2.10
C ASP A 33 4.23 -33.48 1.43
N MET A 34 3.08 -33.43 0.73
CA MET A 34 2.57 -32.21 0.09
C MET A 34 2.19 -31.15 1.12
N ARG A 35 1.64 -31.53 2.29
CA ARG A 35 1.34 -30.57 3.36
C ARG A 35 2.61 -29.84 3.81
N GLN A 36 3.69 -30.57 4.03
CA GLN A 36 4.97 -29.99 4.45
C GLN A 36 5.55 -29.05 3.39
N GLU A 37 5.44 -29.42 2.11
CA GLU A 37 5.89 -28.57 1.00
C GLU A 37 5.10 -27.25 0.93
N VAL A 38 3.76 -27.32 1.00
CA VAL A 38 2.90 -26.13 0.96
C VAL A 38 3.18 -25.21 2.16
N LEU A 39 3.30 -25.76 3.36
CA LEU A 39 3.66 -24.98 4.56
C LEU A 39 5.04 -24.32 4.44
N ALA A 40 6.02 -25.00 3.85
CA ALA A 40 7.35 -24.45 3.61
C ALA A 40 7.33 -23.36 2.53
N GLN A 41 6.56 -23.55 1.45
CA GLN A 41 6.35 -22.53 0.42
C GLN A 41 5.70 -21.28 1.00
N GLU A 42 4.65 -21.44 1.80
CA GLU A 42 3.90 -20.33 2.39
C GLU A 42 4.75 -19.56 3.40
N ALA A 43 5.54 -20.26 4.21
CA ALA A 43 6.51 -19.62 5.10
C ALA A 43 7.57 -18.81 4.32
N ALA A 44 8.07 -19.36 3.21
CA ALA A 44 9.03 -18.68 2.36
C ALA A 44 8.42 -17.49 1.60
N GLU A 45 7.17 -17.61 1.15
CA GLU A 45 6.44 -16.52 0.51
C GLU A 45 6.16 -15.39 1.50
N ARG A 46 5.76 -15.73 2.72
CA ARG A 46 5.53 -14.76 3.79
C ARG A 46 6.82 -14.04 4.20
N ASP A 47 7.95 -14.74 4.27
CA ASP A 47 9.27 -14.14 4.50
C ASP A 47 9.67 -13.20 3.35
N ARG A 48 9.42 -13.58 2.09
CA ARG A 48 9.64 -12.72 0.93
C ARG A 48 8.76 -11.48 0.93
N GLN A 49 7.48 -11.63 1.27
CA GLN A 49 6.54 -10.51 1.37
C GLN A 49 6.94 -9.58 2.52
N ARG A 50 7.36 -10.14 3.66
CA ARG A 50 7.91 -9.39 4.79
C ARG A 50 9.17 -8.63 4.40
N ARG A 51 10.13 -9.25 3.70
CA ARG A 51 11.34 -8.57 3.23
C ARG A 51 11.07 -7.50 2.18
N ARG A 52 10.09 -7.70 1.29
CA ARG A 52 9.64 -6.66 0.35
C ARG A 52 8.96 -5.49 1.06
N ALA A 53 8.15 -5.77 2.08
CA ALA A 53 7.59 -4.73 2.94
C ALA A 53 8.69 -4.01 3.74
N GLU A 54 9.71 -4.72 4.22
CA GLU A 54 10.84 -4.11 4.94
C GLU A 54 11.75 -3.27 4.02
N GLU A 55 11.85 -3.62 2.73
CA GLU A 55 12.64 -2.87 1.74
C GLU A 55 11.87 -1.65 1.18
N ASN A 56 10.53 -1.66 1.24
CA ASN A 56 9.69 -0.59 0.67
C ASN A 56 8.91 0.25 1.71
N GLU A 57 8.76 -0.21 2.96
CA GLU A 57 7.89 0.38 3.97
C GLU A 57 8.56 0.38 5.36
N ALA A 58 9.05 1.56 5.75
CA ALA A 58 8.79 2.07 7.10
C ALA A 58 7.28 1.86 7.40
N PRO A 59 6.88 1.56 8.66
CA PRO A 59 5.65 0.87 9.03
C PRO A 59 4.44 1.30 8.19
N ALA A 60 3.64 0.31 7.77
CA ALA A 60 2.39 0.49 7.03
C ALA A 60 1.43 1.45 7.75
N ASP A 61 1.68 2.74 7.55
CA ASP A 61 0.92 3.82 8.11
C ASP A 61 -0.26 4.01 7.15
N PRO A 62 -1.52 3.87 7.62
CA PRO A 62 -2.69 4.00 6.75
C PRO A 62 -2.73 5.36 6.05
N ALA A 63 -2.09 6.38 6.62
CA ALA A 63 -1.85 7.66 5.96
C ALA A 63 -1.10 7.50 4.63
N ARG A 64 -0.07 6.65 4.55
CA ARG A 64 0.71 6.41 3.31
C ARG A 64 -0.10 5.72 2.22
N ALA A 65 -0.98 4.80 2.60
CA ALA A 65 -1.89 4.17 1.65
C ALA A 65 -2.84 5.20 1.03
N GLN A 66 -3.37 6.12 1.85
CA GLN A 66 -4.20 7.23 1.38
C GLN A 66 -3.38 8.25 0.56
N GLU A 67 -2.12 8.52 0.92
CA GLU A 67 -1.21 9.37 0.13
C GLU A 67 -1.00 8.79 -1.29
N MET A 68 -0.78 7.46 -1.40
CA MET A 68 -0.60 6.78 -2.68
C MET A 68 -1.86 6.82 -3.55
N ASP A 69 -3.05 6.62 -2.98
CA ASP A 69 -4.32 6.71 -3.71
C ASP A 69 -4.56 8.11 -4.29
N ASN A 70 -4.38 9.16 -3.46
CA ASN A 70 -4.52 10.55 -3.90
C ASN A 70 -3.49 10.92 -4.99
N ALA A 71 -2.24 10.46 -4.84
CA ALA A 71 -1.19 10.67 -5.82
C ALA A 71 -1.53 10.03 -7.17
N SER A 72 -2.00 8.78 -7.13
CA SER A 72 -2.35 8.02 -8.34
C SER A 72 -3.55 8.64 -9.05
N PHE A 73 -4.53 9.13 -8.30
CA PHE A 73 -5.66 9.90 -8.85
C PHE A 73 -5.17 11.17 -9.58
N VAL A 74 -4.37 12.02 -8.91
CA VAL A 74 -3.87 13.28 -9.49
C VAL A 74 -2.94 13.04 -10.68
N ALA A 75 -2.14 11.97 -10.65
CA ALA A 75 -1.26 11.58 -11.76
C ALA A 75 -2.02 11.06 -12.98
N SER A 76 -3.21 10.47 -12.78
CA SER A 76 -4.08 10.01 -13.86
C SER A 76 -4.87 11.13 -14.53
N LEU A 77 -4.92 12.34 -13.94
CA LEU A 77 -5.58 13.49 -14.55
C LEU A 77 -4.78 14.00 -15.75
N ASP A 78 -5.49 14.59 -16.73
CA ASP A 78 -4.84 15.31 -17.83
C ASP A 78 -3.94 16.43 -17.26
N PRO A 79 -2.75 16.70 -17.84
CA PRO A 79 -1.84 17.73 -17.35
C PRO A 79 -2.47 19.11 -17.16
N GLN A 80 -3.49 19.49 -17.94
CA GLN A 80 -4.20 20.75 -17.71
C GLN A 80 -4.99 20.68 -16.40
N LEU A 81 -5.83 19.65 -16.25
CA LEU A 81 -6.70 19.46 -15.10
C LEU A 81 -5.90 19.23 -13.81
N ARG A 82 -4.78 18.52 -13.88
CA ARG A 82 -3.86 18.35 -12.75
C ARG A 82 -3.41 19.70 -12.19
N ARG A 83 -2.97 20.61 -13.06
CA ARG A 83 -2.52 21.95 -12.64
C ARG A 83 -3.67 22.75 -12.04
N GLU A 84 -4.88 22.66 -12.58
CA GLU A 84 -6.07 23.33 -12.02
C GLU A 84 -6.43 22.79 -10.62
N VAL A 85 -6.41 21.48 -10.45
CA VAL A 85 -6.62 20.82 -9.16
C VAL A 85 -5.54 21.24 -8.17
N LEU A 86 -4.25 21.17 -8.54
CA LEU A 86 -3.15 21.57 -7.65
C LEU A 86 -3.18 23.07 -7.30
N LEU A 87 -3.66 23.92 -8.21
CA LEU A 87 -3.82 25.36 -7.95
C LEU A 87 -4.91 25.60 -6.90
N THR A 88 -6.07 24.95 -7.07
CA THR A 88 -7.28 25.17 -6.26
C THR A 88 -7.34 24.36 -4.97
N ALA A 89 -6.62 23.23 -4.87
CA ALA A 89 -6.67 22.32 -3.74
C ALA A 89 -6.18 22.94 -2.42
N ASP A 90 -6.81 22.57 -1.31
CA ASP A 90 -6.47 23.07 0.02
C ASP A 90 -5.12 22.54 0.53
N ALA A 91 -4.56 23.23 1.54
CA ALA A 91 -3.28 22.88 2.12
C ALA A 91 -3.26 21.45 2.71
N GLU A 92 -4.37 20.99 3.29
CA GLU A 92 -4.48 19.63 3.83
C GLU A 92 -4.38 18.55 2.74
N PHE A 93 -5.04 18.74 1.59
CA PHE A 93 -4.95 17.83 0.45
C PHE A 93 -3.54 17.85 -0.16
N LEU A 94 -2.92 19.02 -0.29
CA LEU A 94 -1.55 19.10 -0.78
C LEU A 94 -0.59 18.37 0.18
N ARG A 95 -0.80 18.43 1.50
CA ARG A 95 0.03 17.70 2.47
C ARG A 95 -0.13 16.19 2.42
N SER A 96 -1.24 15.67 1.88
CA SER A 96 -1.42 14.25 1.64
C SER A 96 -0.87 13.79 0.28
N LEU A 97 -0.30 14.68 -0.53
CA LEU A 97 0.34 14.32 -1.79
C LEU A 97 1.86 14.12 -1.61
N PRO A 98 2.51 13.32 -2.48
CA PRO A 98 3.95 13.19 -2.53
C PRO A 98 4.66 14.54 -2.74
N PRO A 99 5.90 14.67 -2.24
CA PRO A 99 6.65 15.93 -2.28
C PRO A 99 6.85 16.49 -3.71
N ASP A 100 6.86 15.62 -4.72
CA ASP A 100 6.98 16.01 -6.13
C ASP A 100 5.76 16.82 -6.61
N LEU A 101 4.54 16.32 -6.33
CA LEU A 101 3.29 17.01 -6.65
C LEU A 101 3.09 18.28 -5.81
N VAL A 102 3.53 18.25 -4.55
CA VAL A 102 3.52 19.44 -3.68
C VAL A 102 4.43 20.54 -4.22
N ALA A 103 5.62 20.19 -4.70
CA ALA A 103 6.53 21.14 -5.33
C ALA A 103 5.90 21.77 -6.59
N GLU A 104 5.23 20.96 -7.43
CA GLU A 104 4.51 21.44 -8.62
C GLU A 104 3.39 22.42 -8.24
N ALA A 105 2.59 22.09 -7.21
CA ALA A 105 1.53 22.97 -6.70
C ALA A 105 2.08 24.32 -6.20
N ASN A 106 3.18 24.31 -5.44
CA ASN A 106 3.81 25.53 -4.94
C ASN A 106 4.31 26.41 -6.09
N LEU A 107 4.96 25.81 -7.08
CA LEU A 107 5.44 26.55 -8.26
C LEU A 107 4.29 27.18 -9.04
N LEU A 108 3.19 26.46 -9.25
CA LEU A 108 2.00 26.98 -9.94
C LEU A 108 1.40 28.18 -9.20
N ARG A 109 1.31 28.08 -7.86
CA ARG A 109 0.79 29.15 -7.00
C ARG A 109 1.70 30.37 -7.00
N GLU A 110 3.01 30.19 -6.87
CA GLU A 110 3.96 31.30 -6.94
C GLU A 110 3.88 32.01 -8.31
N ARG A 111 3.74 31.25 -9.39
CA ARG A 111 3.57 31.82 -10.74
C ARG A 111 2.26 32.59 -10.85
N ALA A 112 1.17 32.08 -10.28
CA ALA A 112 -0.12 32.77 -10.27
C ALA A 112 -0.07 34.07 -9.45
N THR A 113 0.53 34.06 -8.26
CA THR A 113 0.68 35.27 -7.45
C THR A 113 1.58 36.29 -8.15
N ARG A 114 2.71 35.88 -8.73
CA ARG A 114 3.60 36.78 -9.49
C ARG A 114 2.93 37.35 -10.73
N SER A 115 2.07 36.58 -11.39
CA SER A 115 1.29 37.04 -12.54
C SER A 115 0.27 38.12 -12.16
N LEU A 116 -0.33 38.03 -10.96
CA LEU A 116 -1.23 39.05 -10.42
C LEU A 116 -0.48 40.34 -10.09
N HIS A 117 0.71 40.25 -9.49
CA HIS A 117 1.51 41.43 -9.14
C HIS A 117 2.11 42.14 -10.37
N HIS A 118 2.41 41.42 -11.44
CA HIS A 118 2.92 42.03 -12.68
C HIS A 118 1.88 42.89 -13.42
N HIS A 119 0.59 42.72 -13.16
CA HIS A 119 -0.49 43.47 -13.83
C HIS A 119 -0.79 44.85 -13.21
N HIS A 120 -0.05 45.28 -12.17
CA HIS A 120 -0.24 46.58 -11.53
C HIS A 120 1.05 47.42 -11.56
N HIS A 121 1.46 47.89 -12.74
CA HIS A 121 2.43 48.99 -12.88
C HIS A 121 1.70 50.22 -13.45
N PRO A 122 1.33 51.22 -12.63
CA PRO A 122 0.80 52.48 -13.13
C PRO A 122 1.95 53.38 -13.65
N HIS A 123 1.67 54.06 -14.75
CA HIS A 123 2.54 55.04 -15.43
C HIS A 123 2.26 56.46 -14.94
#